data_AF-A0A356SG54-F1
#
_entry.id   AF-A0A356SG54-F1
#
_cell.length_a   1.000
_cell.length_b   1.000
_cell.length_c   1.000
_cell.angle_alpha   90.00
_cell.angle_beta   90.00
_cell.angle_gamma   90.00
#
_symmetry.space_group_name_H-M   'P 1'
#
loop_
_entity.id
_entity.type
_entity.pdbx_description
1 polymer ?
#
loop_
_entity_poly.entity_id
_entity_poly.type
_entity_poly.pdbx_seq_one_letter_code
_entity_poly.pdbx_strand_id
1 'polypeptide(L)'
;MKFILIKNEGPSKTIEMGRWTRLVVSALLIGLPVSLAGLSYEFGVKKGVTRSQTAAETQASEDARERAEALADMAVEAERRLESMTLLLAELQSRVTRLDAVGMNLTTSAGLKAGEFNFDRAPALGGPLMAPDEDARELIPALEGELFALSTALDDREVQLDILSELIQGEQVKSDATPSGRPILSGWASSRYGTRIDPFSGKKAWHEGVDFAGREGADKIS
;
A
#
# COMPACT_ATOMS: atom_id res chain seq x y z
N MET A 1 60.03 40.71 -65.98
CA MET A 1 59.13 41.73 -66.57
C MET A 1 59.59 43.10 -66.12
N LYS A 2 59.55 44.09 -67.01
CA LYS A 2 59.85 45.50 -66.70
C LYS A 2 58.52 46.21 -66.48
N PHE A 3 58.28 46.73 -65.28
CA PHE A 3 57.16 47.62 -65.03
C PHE A 3 57.68 49.06 -65.14
N ILE A 4 57.09 49.82 -66.05
CA ILE A 4 57.42 51.23 -66.26
C ILE A 4 56.29 52.02 -65.60
N LEU A 5 56.57 52.60 -64.44
CA LEU A 5 55.68 53.57 -63.81
C LEU A 5 55.91 54.93 -64.48
N ILE A 6 54.94 55.37 -65.26
CA ILE A 6 54.93 56.69 -65.89
C ILE A 6 54.22 57.64 -64.93
N LYS A 7 54.95 58.66 -64.44
CA LYS A 7 54.40 59.79 -63.68
C LYS A 7 54.32 60.98 -64.63
N ASN A 8 53.24 61.76 -64.54
CA ASN A 8 52.91 62.80 -65.53
C ASN A 8 53.94 63.96 -65.60
N GLU A 9 54.78 64.13 -64.57
CA GLU A 9 55.87 65.13 -64.59
C GLU A 9 57.10 64.59 -63.84
N GLY A 10 58.15 64.20 -64.59
CA GLY A 10 59.46 63.77 -64.06
C GLY A 10 60.02 62.48 -64.70
N PRO A 11 61.35 62.23 -64.62
CA PRO A 11 61.98 61.10 -65.31
C PRO A 11 61.50 59.75 -64.75
N SER A 12 61.11 58.85 -65.63
CA SER A 12 60.60 57.52 -65.29
C SER A 12 61.67 56.69 -64.57
N LYS A 13 61.36 56.16 -63.38
CA LYS A 13 62.21 55.19 -62.68
C LYS A 13 61.81 53.77 -63.06
N THR A 14 62.75 53.00 -63.58
CA THR A 14 62.58 51.57 -63.87
C THR A 14 63.17 50.75 -62.73
N ILE A 15 62.33 49.91 -62.11
CA ILE A 15 62.77 48.96 -61.07
C ILE A 15 62.97 47.61 -61.75
N GLU A 16 64.23 47.16 -61.86
CA GLU A 16 64.54 45.82 -62.34
C GLU A 16 64.54 44.84 -61.16
N MET A 17 63.51 43.98 -61.09
CA MET A 17 63.51 42.88 -60.13
C MET A 17 64.51 41.79 -60.55
N GLY A 18 65.59 41.64 -59.80
CA GLY A 18 66.58 40.56 -59.93
C GLY A 18 65.97 39.16 -59.74
N ARG A 19 66.65 38.12 -60.24
CA ARG A 19 66.14 36.72 -60.19
C ARG A 19 65.91 36.23 -58.76
N TRP A 20 66.69 36.70 -57.80
CA TRP A 20 66.59 36.34 -56.38
C TRP A 20 65.42 37.00 -55.66
N THR A 21 65.11 38.27 -55.95
CA THR A 21 63.94 38.93 -55.34
C THR A 21 62.64 38.27 -55.78
N ARG A 22 62.59 37.71 -57.01
CA ARG A 22 61.43 36.92 -57.47
C ARG A 22 61.24 35.62 -56.69
N LEU A 23 62.33 34.89 -56.40
CA LEU A 23 62.27 33.65 -55.62
C LEU A 23 61.82 33.90 -54.17
N VAL A 24 62.33 34.97 -53.55
CA VAL A 24 61.92 35.34 -52.18
C VAL A 24 60.46 35.78 -52.15
N VAL A 25 60.02 36.60 -53.12
CA VAL A 25 58.62 37.03 -53.19
C VAL A 25 57.69 35.84 -53.48
N SER A 26 58.05 34.90 -54.37
CA SER A 26 57.22 33.71 -54.61
C SER A 26 57.18 32.76 -53.41
N ALA A 27 58.31 32.58 -52.73
CA ALA A 27 58.37 31.75 -51.53
C ALA A 27 57.55 32.35 -50.38
N LEU A 28 57.57 33.68 -50.23
CA LEU A 28 56.73 34.37 -49.26
C LEU A 28 55.25 34.26 -49.64
N LEU A 29 54.90 34.50 -50.90
CA LEU A 29 53.52 34.56 -51.37
C LEU A 29 52.82 33.20 -51.33
N ILE A 30 53.57 32.09 -51.46
CA ILE A 30 53.05 30.73 -51.33
C ILE A 30 53.21 30.18 -49.89
N GLY A 31 54.32 30.48 -49.22
CA GLY A 31 54.62 29.96 -47.89
C GLY A 31 53.68 30.50 -46.81
N LEU A 32 53.31 31.79 -46.88
CA LEU A 32 52.39 32.42 -45.93
C LEU A 32 50.98 31.81 -45.94
N PRO A 33 50.30 31.63 -47.09
CA PRO A 33 48.98 31.02 -47.10
C PRO A 33 49.02 29.54 -46.69
N VAL A 34 50.08 28.79 -47.05
CA VAL A 34 50.21 27.37 -46.67
C VAL A 34 50.44 27.22 -45.16
N SER A 35 51.28 28.05 -44.55
CA SER A 35 51.50 28.00 -43.10
C SER A 35 50.26 28.44 -42.32
N LEU A 36 49.54 29.45 -42.83
CA LEU A 36 48.28 29.91 -42.22
C LEU A 36 47.18 28.85 -42.34
N ALA A 37 47.11 28.13 -43.47
CA ALA A 37 46.20 27.01 -43.67
C ALA A 37 46.53 25.81 -42.76
N GLY A 38 47.81 25.50 -42.55
CA GLY A 38 48.24 24.45 -41.65
C GLY A 38 47.91 24.76 -40.18
N LEU A 39 48.19 26.00 -39.74
CA LEU A 39 47.89 26.45 -38.38
C LEU A 39 46.38 26.54 -38.13
N SER A 40 45.59 26.98 -39.12
CA SER A 40 44.13 27.03 -38.97
C SER A 40 43.50 25.64 -38.92
N TYR A 41 44.03 24.67 -39.66
CA TYR A 41 43.60 23.28 -39.61
C TYR A 41 43.85 22.65 -38.24
N GLU A 42 45.08 22.74 -37.73
CA GLU A 42 45.45 22.21 -36.40
C GLU A 42 44.62 22.84 -35.27
N PHE A 43 44.40 24.16 -35.35
CA PHE A 43 43.61 24.88 -34.33
C PHE A 43 42.11 24.58 -34.44
N GLY A 44 41.59 24.40 -35.65
CA GLY A 44 40.20 24.04 -35.92
C GLY A 44 39.88 22.62 -35.46
N VAL A 45 40.76 21.65 -35.74
CA VAL A 45 40.60 20.25 -35.31
C VAL A 45 40.66 20.15 -33.78
N LYS A 46 41.63 20.80 -33.13
CA LYS A 46 41.73 20.78 -31.66
C LYS A 46 40.51 21.39 -30.97
N LYS A 47 40.04 22.56 -31.44
CA LYS A 47 38.79 23.15 -30.91
C LYS A 47 37.56 22.32 -31.21
N GLY A 48 37.49 21.66 -32.37
CA GLY A 48 36.39 20.77 -32.74
C GLY A 48 36.31 19.54 -31.84
N VAL A 49 37.44 18.88 -31.58
CA VAL A 49 37.53 17.71 -30.71
C VAL A 49 37.20 18.08 -29.26
N THR A 50 37.78 19.14 -28.69
CA THR A 50 37.48 19.57 -27.32
C THR A 50 36.00 19.98 -27.17
N ARG A 51 35.42 20.69 -28.14
CA ARG A 51 34.00 21.05 -28.12
C ARG A 51 33.08 19.83 -28.21
N SER A 52 33.46 18.83 -29.00
CA SER A 52 32.70 17.58 -29.12
C SER A 52 32.75 16.74 -27.85
N GLN A 53 33.90 16.70 -27.16
CA GLN A 53 34.05 15.99 -25.89
C GLN A 53 33.29 16.70 -24.76
N THR A 54 33.42 18.03 -24.63
CA THR A 54 32.64 18.78 -23.63
C THR A 54 31.14 18.72 -23.87
N ALA A 55 30.70 18.71 -25.14
CA ALA A 55 29.29 18.55 -25.47
C ALA A 55 28.78 17.14 -25.13
N ALA A 56 29.57 16.10 -25.42
CA ALA A 56 29.23 14.71 -25.09
C ALA A 56 29.20 14.46 -23.57
N GLU A 57 30.13 15.04 -22.81
CA GLU A 57 30.14 14.98 -21.34
C GLU A 57 28.94 15.73 -20.74
N THR A 58 28.59 16.90 -21.29
CA THR A 58 27.43 17.67 -20.85
C THR A 58 26.14 16.89 -21.09
N GLN A 59 25.98 16.32 -22.29
CA GLN A 59 24.80 15.51 -22.64
C GLN A 59 24.70 14.23 -21.78
N ALA A 60 25.81 13.52 -21.55
CA ALA A 60 25.83 12.36 -20.68
C ALA A 60 25.46 12.72 -19.22
N SER A 61 25.85 13.91 -18.75
CA SER A 61 25.48 14.40 -17.42
C SER A 61 24.00 14.81 -17.32
N GLU A 62 23.42 15.35 -18.39
CA GLU A 62 21.99 15.66 -18.47
C GLU A 62 21.14 14.38 -18.50
N ASP A 63 21.51 13.41 -19.34
CA ASP A 63 20.83 12.10 -19.38
C ASP A 63 20.92 11.37 -18.03
N ALA A 64 22.06 11.48 -17.34
CA ALA A 64 22.22 10.88 -16.01
C ALA A 64 21.34 11.56 -14.95
N ARG A 65 21.14 12.89 -15.05
CA ARG A 65 20.23 13.63 -14.17
C ARG A 65 18.78 13.28 -14.43
N GLU A 66 18.35 13.22 -15.69
CA GLU A 66 16.98 12.83 -16.05
C GLU A 66 16.65 11.42 -15.55
N ARG A 67 17.60 10.47 -15.69
CA ARG A 67 17.44 9.12 -15.13
C ARG A 67 17.39 9.13 -13.60
N ALA A 68 18.22 9.95 -12.94
CA ALA A 68 18.21 10.05 -11.49
C ALA A 68 16.90 10.64 -10.97
N GLU A 69 16.34 11.65 -11.64
CA GLU A 69 15.03 12.22 -11.34
C GLU A 69 13.91 11.19 -11.54
N ALA A 70 13.89 10.49 -12.69
CA ALA A 70 12.91 9.45 -12.95
C ALA A 70 12.96 8.30 -11.91
N LEU A 71 14.17 7.90 -11.48
CA LEU A 71 14.33 6.90 -10.42
C LEU A 71 13.86 7.42 -9.06
N ALA A 72 14.11 8.70 -8.75
CA ALA A 72 13.63 9.33 -7.53
C ALA A 72 12.09 9.38 -7.49
N ASP A 73 11.45 9.75 -8.60
CA ASP A 73 10.00 9.76 -8.71
C ASP A 73 9.40 8.36 -8.54
N MET A 74 10.00 7.34 -9.17
CA MET A 74 9.59 5.94 -8.99
C MET A 74 9.76 5.47 -7.54
N ALA A 75 10.84 5.87 -6.88
CA ALA A 75 11.07 5.52 -5.47
C ALA A 75 10.02 6.15 -4.55
N VAL A 76 9.70 7.43 -4.75
CA VAL A 76 8.64 8.13 -3.98
C VAL A 76 7.28 7.48 -4.18
N GLU A 77 6.94 7.09 -5.42
CA GLU A 77 5.67 6.40 -5.69
C GLU A 77 5.62 5.01 -5.02
N ALA A 78 6.73 4.26 -5.07
CA ALA A 78 6.83 2.97 -4.40
C ALA A 78 6.69 3.12 -2.87
N GLU A 79 7.31 4.13 -2.26
CA GLU A 79 7.17 4.42 -0.83
C GLU A 79 5.73 4.71 -0.43
N ARG A 80 5.02 5.57 -1.19
CA ARG A 80 3.60 5.87 -0.95
C ARG A 80 2.71 4.64 -1.04
N ARG A 81 3.00 3.75 -2.00
CA ARG A 81 2.27 2.49 -2.17
C ARG A 81 2.51 1.54 -1.01
N LEU A 82 3.75 1.42 -0.53
CA LEU A 82 4.06 0.63 0.66
C LEU A 82 3.40 1.19 1.92
N GLU A 83 3.36 2.52 2.07
CA GLU A 83 2.68 3.18 3.18
C GLU A 83 1.18 2.87 3.17
N SER A 84 0.51 2.98 2.03
CA SER A 84 -0.93 2.67 1.92
C SER A 84 -1.22 1.20 2.20
N MET A 85 -0.40 0.27 1.68
CA MET A 85 -0.51 -1.16 1.97
C MET A 85 -0.29 -1.47 3.46
N THR A 86 0.65 -0.77 4.11
CA THR A 86 0.90 -0.95 5.55
C THR A 86 -0.31 -0.51 6.38
N LEU A 87 -0.93 0.61 6.02
CA LEU A 87 -2.16 1.07 6.67
C LEU A 87 -3.31 0.08 6.48
N LEU A 88 -3.48 -0.45 5.26
CA LEU A 88 -4.49 -1.46 4.96
C LEU A 88 -4.24 -2.75 5.76
N LEU A 89 -3.00 -3.22 5.86
CA LEU A 89 -2.65 -4.38 6.69
C LEU A 89 -2.95 -4.16 8.17
N ALA A 90 -2.65 -2.98 8.70
CA ALA A 90 -2.96 -2.63 10.09
C ALA A 90 -4.47 -2.60 10.34
N GLU A 91 -5.25 -2.06 9.39
CA GLU A 91 -6.70 -2.07 9.44
C GLU A 91 -7.26 -3.50 9.42
N LEU A 92 -6.78 -4.35 8.50
CA LEU A 92 -7.18 -5.75 8.42
C LEU A 92 -6.85 -6.52 9.70
N GLN A 93 -5.67 -6.30 10.28
CA GLN A 93 -5.27 -6.93 11.55
C GLN A 93 -6.21 -6.53 12.70
N SER A 94 -6.59 -5.26 12.77
CA SER A 94 -7.56 -4.76 13.77
C SER A 94 -8.94 -5.41 13.58
N ARG A 95 -9.41 -5.50 12.33
CA ARG A 95 -10.68 -6.15 11.97
C ARG A 95 -10.69 -7.63 12.35
N VAL A 96 -9.64 -8.38 12.00
CA VAL A 96 -9.49 -9.79 12.40
C VAL A 96 -9.51 -9.95 13.92
N THR A 97 -8.78 -9.10 14.65
CA THR A 97 -8.76 -9.14 16.12
C THR A 97 -10.16 -8.91 16.72
N ARG A 98 -10.93 -7.97 16.15
CA ARG A 98 -12.32 -7.74 16.56
C ARG A 98 -13.19 -8.97 16.26
N LEU A 99 -13.03 -9.56 15.08
CA LEU A 99 -13.77 -10.73 14.65
C LEU A 99 -13.50 -11.95 15.56
N ASP A 100 -12.25 -12.14 15.98
CA ASP A 100 -11.86 -13.16 16.96
C ASP A 100 -12.55 -12.94 18.31
N ALA A 101 -12.64 -11.68 18.77
CA ALA A 101 -13.34 -11.33 20.00
C ALA A 101 -14.84 -11.59 19.92
N VAL A 102 -15.49 -11.22 18.81
CA VAL A 102 -16.91 -11.52 18.56
C VAL A 102 -17.13 -13.04 18.53
N GLY A 103 -16.26 -13.79 17.85
CA GLY A 103 -16.30 -15.25 17.80
C GLY A 103 -16.19 -15.90 19.19
N MET A 104 -15.24 -15.47 20.01
CA MET A 104 -15.08 -15.96 21.38
C MET A 104 -16.32 -15.68 22.25
N ASN A 105 -16.86 -14.46 22.18
CA ASN A 105 -18.09 -14.12 22.89
C ASN A 105 -19.27 -15.00 22.43
N LEU A 106 -19.38 -15.22 21.12
CA LEU A 106 -20.43 -16.04 20.55
C LEU A 106 -20.38 -17.50 21.04
N THR A 107 -19.18 -18.10 21.05
CA THR A 107 -19.01 -19.48 21.54
C THR A 107 -19.36 -19.62 23.01
N THR A 108 -19.04 -18.60 23.81
CA THR A 108 -19.37 -18.54 25.25
C THR A 108 -20.87 -18.44 25.45
N SER A 109 -21.54 -17.51 24.76
CA SER A 109 -22.99 -17.31 24.87
C SER A 109 -23.79 -18.51 24.35
N ALA A 110 -23.32 -19.16 23.28
CA ALA A 110 -23.96 -20.36 22.74
C ALA A 110 -23.68 -21.65 23.55
N GLY A 111 -22.84 -21.59 24.60
CA GLY A 111 -22.49 -22.75 25.41
C GLY A 111 -21.73 -23.84 24.63
N LEU A 112 -21.01 -23.44 23.58
CA LEU A 112 -20.21 -24.36 22.76
C LEU A 112 -18.99 -24.84 23.55
N LYS A 113 -18.58 -26.10 23.32
CA LYS A 113 -17.46 -26.68 24.06
C LYS A 113 -16.15 -25.98 23.70
N ALA A 114 -15.38 -25.62 24.73
CA ALA A 114 -14.03 -25.10 24.56
C ALA A 114 -13.18 -26.09 23.74
N GLY A 115 -12.66 -25.65 22.60
CA GLY A 115 -11.78 -26.42 21.72
C GLY A 115 -12.36 -26.84 20.36
N GLU A 116 -13.67 -26.73 20.13
CA GLU A 116 -14.23 -26.89 18.76
C GLU A 116 -13.89 -25.69 17.87
N PHE A 117 -13.82 -24.50 18.49
CA PHE A 117 -13.36 -23.26 17.87
C PHE A 117 -12.25 -22.68 18.76
N ASN A 118 -11.09 -22.39 18.17
CA ASN A 118 -9.94 -21.84 18.88
C ASN A 118 -9.43 -20.62 18.12
N PHE A 119 -9.71 -19.44 18.67
CA PHE A 119 -9.31 -18.14 18.11
C PHE A 119 -7.96 -17.65 18.66
N ASP A 120 -7.40 -18.33 19.67
CA ASP A 120 -6.10 -17.99 20.27
C ASP A 120 -4.92 -18.56 19.47
N ARG A 121 -5.18 -19.40 18.47
CA ARG A 121 -4.15 -20.06 17.66
C ARG A 121 -4.12 -19.49 16.27
N ALA A 122 -2.91 -19.20 15.80
CA ALA A 122 -2.69 -18.84 14.40
C ALA A 122 -3.22 -19.96 13.48
N PRO A 123 -3.91 -19.61 12.38
CA PRO A 123 -4.41 -20.57 11.42
C PRO A 123 -3.24 -21.31 10.73
N ALA A 124 -3.53 -22.52 10.23
CA ALA A 124 -2.54 -23.26 9.45
C ALA A 124 -2.25 -22.54 8.13
N LEU A 125 -0.98 -22.25 7.85
CA LEU A 125 -0.53 -21.47 6.69
C LEU A 125 -0.45 -22.26 5.37
N GLY A 126 -0.95 -23.50 5.34
CA GLY A 126 -0.87 -24.37 4.15
C GLY A 126 0.56 -24.88 3.86
N GLY A 127 0.72 -25.48 2.69
CA GLY A 127 2.00 -26.02 2.19
C GLY A 127 2.73 -25.04 1.26
N PRO A 128 3.99 -25.32 0.90
CA PRO A 128 4.79 -24.43 0.06
C PRO A 128 4.12 -24.16 -1.29
N LEU A 129 4.12 -22.89 -1.68
CA LEU A 129 3.60 -22.43 -2.96
C LEU A 129 4.50 -22.95 -4.09
N MET A 130 3.95 -23.75 -4.99
CA MET A 130 4.58 -24.13 -6.27
C MET A 130 4.16 -23.10 -7.32
N ALA A 131 4.62 -21.85 -7.18
CA ALA A 131 4.39 -20.84 -8.20
C ALA A 131 5.40 -21.06 -9.35
N PRO A 132 4.99 -20.92 -10.63
CA PRO A 132 5.94 -20.69 -11.72
C PRO A 132 6.68 -19.36 -11.44
N ASP A 133 7.86 -19.16 -12.05
CA ASP A 133 8.57 -17.87 -12.03
C ASP A 133 7.66 -16.76 -12.58
N GLU A 134 6.86 -16.15 -11.72
CA GLU A 134 6.07 -14.97 -12.05
C GLU A 134 6.99 -13.75 -12.02
N ASP A 135 6.90 -12.92 -13.05
CA ASP A 135 7.62 -11.67 -13.11
C ASP A 135 7.26 -10.80 -11.90
N ALA A 136 8.27 -10.40 -11.12
CA ALA A 136 8.08 -9.62 -9.89
C ALA A 136 7.31 -8.28 -10.08
N ARG A 137 7.13 -7.86 -11.34
CA ARG A 137 6.35 -6.68 -11.74
C ARG A 137 4.83 -6.89 -11.67
N GLU A 138 4.34 -8.13 -11.78
CA GLU A 138 2.91 -8.45 -11.70
C GLU A 138 2.44 -8.78 -10.27
N LEU A 139 3.38 -9.11 -9.38
CA LEU A 139 3.08 -9.51 -7.99
C LEU A 139 2.43 -8.39 -7.15
N ILE A 140 2.88 -7.14 -7.30
CA ILE A 140 2.39 -6.05 -6.43
C ILE A 140 0.92 -5.69 -6.74
N PRO A 141 0.50 -5.48 -8.01
CA PRO A 141 -0.91 -5.26 -8.32
C PRO A 141 -1.81 -6.45 -7.95
N ALA A 142 -1.32 -7.69 -8.13
CA ALA A 142 -2.06 -8.88 -7.74
C ALA A 142 -2.30 -8.94 -6.22
N LEU A 143 -1.25 -8.67 -5.43
CA LEU A 143 -1.33 -8.63 -3.97
C LEU A 143 -2.32 -7.58 -3.47
N GLU A 144 -2.36 -6.39 -4.05
CA GLU A 144 -3.36 -5.37 -3.70
C GLU A 144 -4.79 -5.83 -3.97
N GLY A 145 -5.01 -6.49 -5.12
CA GLY A 145 -6.30 -7.07 -5.46
C GLY A 145 -6.75 -8.13 -4.45
N GLU A 146 -5.84 -9.01 -4.04
CA GLU A 146 -6.10 -10.01 -3.00
C GLU A 146 -6.40 -9.39 -1.64
N LEU A 147 -5.65 -8.36 -1.25
CA LEU A 147 -5.84 -7.67 0.03
C LEU A 147 -7.18 -6.94 0.09
N PHE A 148 -7.61 -6.35 -1.02
CA PHE A 148 -8.94 -5.75 -1.14
C PHE A 148 -10.06 -6.81 -1.08
N ALA A 149 -9.91 -7.92 -1.79
CA ALA A 149 -10.87 -9.02 -1.75
C ALA A 149 -11.00 -9.60 -0.32
N LEU A 150 -9.89 -9.73 0.39
CA LEU A 150 -9.87 -10.14 1.80
C LEU A 150 -10.60 -9.14 2.70
N SER A 151 -10.41 -7.83 2.48
CA SER A 151 -11.13 -6.78 3.21
C SER A 151 -12.64 -6.91 3.04
N THR A 152 -13.12 -7.06 1.80
CA THR A 152 -14.56 -7.24 1.53
C THR A 152 -15.10 -8.53 2.16
N ALA A 153 -14.33 -9.62 2.09
CA ALA A 153 -14.73 -10.88 2.71
C ALA A 153 -14.85 -10.73 4.24
N LEU A 154 -13.96 -9.99 4.89
CA LEU A 154 -14.04 -9.70 6.33
C LEU A 154 -15.23 -8.83 6.69
N ASP A 155 -15.54 -7.78 5.90
CA ASP A 155 -16.76 -6.96 6.09
C ASP A 155 -18.02 -7.83 6.11
N ASP A 156 -18.15 -8.72 5.14
CA ASP A 156 -19.31 -9.62 5.06
C ASP A 156 -19.38 -10.58 6.26
N ARG A 157 -18.23 -11.06 6.76
CA ARG A 157 -18.19 -11.96 7.92
C ARG A 157 -18.52 -11.24 9.22
N GLU A 158 -18.03 -10.02 9.41
CA GLU A 158 -18.34 -9.21 10.60
C GLU A 158 -19.84 -8.97 10.73
N VAL A 159 -20.50 -8.53 9.65
CA VAL A 159 -21.96 -8.31 9.64
C VAL A 159 -22.72 -9.59 9.98
N GLN A 160 -22.31 -10.73 9.43
CA GLN A 160 -22.95 -12.01 9.71
C GLN A 160 -22.81 -12.44 11.16
N LEU A 161 -21.62 -12.25 11.75
CA LEU A 161 -21.36 -12.60 13.14
C LEU A 161 -22.06 -11.66 14.12
N ASP A 162 -22.17 -10.37 13.80
CA ASP A 162 -22.91 -9.40 14.62
C ASP A 162 -24.40 -9.74 14.68
N ILE A 163 -25.02 -10.03 13.53
CA ILE A 163 -26.43 -10.47 13.49
C ILE A 163 -26.61 -11.76 14.30
N LEU A 164 -25.70 -12.72 14.16
CA LEU A 164 -25.76 -13.98 14.89
C LEU A 164 -25.60 -13.79 16.40
N SER A 165 -24.71 -12.87 16.80
CA SER A 165 -24.49 -12.46 18.19
C SER A 165 -25.75 -11.82 18.78
N GLU A 166 -26.38 -10.90 18.06
CA GLU A 166 -27.64 -10.26 18.48
C GLU A 166 -28.76 -11.29 18.65
N LEU A 167 -28.88 -12.24 17.72
CA LEU A 167 -29.89 -13.30 17.81
C LEU A 167 -29.70 -14.19 19.04
N ILE A 168 -28.46 -14.63 19.30
CA ILE A 168 -28.15 -15.47 20.47
C ILE A 168 -28.39 -14.70 21.77
N GLN A 169 -27.97 -13.44 21.85
CA GLN A 169 -28.21 -12.59 23.01
C GLN A 169 -29.71 -12.36 23.24
N GLY A 170 -30.49 -12.14 22.17
CA GLY A 170 -31.94 -12.00 22.25
C GLY A 170 -32.63 -13.23 22.81
N GLU A 171 -32.23 -14.42 22.36
CA GLU A 171 -32.76 -15.68 22.90
C GLU A 171 -32.36 -15.93 24.36
N GLN A 172 -31.12 -15.58 24.75
CA GLN A 172 -30.69 -15.63 26.15
C GLN A 172 -31.52 -14.70 27.04
N VAL A 173 -31.68 -13.42 26.66
CA VAL A 173 -32.47 -12.45 27.43
C VAL A 173 -33.92 -12.93 27.58
N LYS A 174 -34.49 -13.50 26.53
CA LYS A 174 -35.85 -14.05 26.57
C LYS A 174 -35.96 -15.26 27.49
N SER A 175 -34.97 -16.15 27.47
CA SER A 175 -34.88 -17.29 28.37
C SER A 175 -34.76 -16.84 29.83
N ASP A 176 -33.88 -15.88 30.12
CA ASP A 176 -33.63 -15.38 31.47
C ASP A 176 -34.81 -14.57 32.03
N ALA A 177 -35.51 -13.81 31.16
CA ALA A 177 -36.70 -13.05 31.53
C ALA A 177 -37.95 -13.92 31.72
N THR A 178 -37.90 -15.21 31.33
CA THR A 178 -39.03 -16.14 31.48
C THR A 178 -38.72 -17.15 32.58
N PRO A 179 -39.23 -16.95 33.81
CA PRO A 179 -39.05 -17.92 34.88
C PRO A 179 -39.61 -19.29 34.44
N SER A 180 -38.75 -20.29 34.40
CA SER A 180 -39.10 -21.65 34.02
C SER A 180 -38.74 -22.64 35.13
N GLY A 181 -39.46 -23.75 35.21
CA GLY A 181 -39.24 -24.77 36.24
C GLY A 181 -40.06 -24.54 37.52
N ARG A 182 -39.63 -25.21 38.60
CA ARG A 182 -40.29 -25.14 39.93
C ARG A 182 -39.45 -24.27 40.86
N PRO A 183 -40.04 -23.33 41.61
CA PRO A 183 -39.31 -22.43 42.51
C PRO A 183 -38.77 -23.10 43.79
N ILE A 184 -38.95 -24.42 43.93
CA ILE A 184 -38.57 -25.21 45.12
C ILE A 184 -37.81 -26.47 44.71
N LEU A 185 -36.76 -26.82 45.46
CA LEU A 185 -35.96 -28.03 45.24
C LEU A 185 -36.70 -29.31 45.64
N SER A 186 -37.52 -29.25 46.69
CA SER A 186 -38.33 -30.38 47.18
C SER A 186 -39.62 -29.90 47.86
N GLY A 187 -40.69 -30.71 47.79
CA GLY A 187 -42.02 -30.37 48.29
C GLY A 187 -43.14 -30.65 47.27
N TRP A 188 -44.38 -30.31 47.63
CA TRP A 188 -45.56 -30.53 46.78
C TRP A 188 -46.32 -29.21 46.54
N ALA A 189 -47.02 -29.12 45.41
CA ALA A 189 -47.94 -28.01 45.16
C ALA A 189 -49.13 -28.15 46.12
N SER A 190 -49.22 -27.26 47.10
CA SER A 190 -50.31 -27.26 48.09
C SER A 190 -51.55 -26.59 47.54
N SER A 191 -51.42 -25.63 46.63
CA SER A 191 -52.58 -24.96 46.02
C SER A 191 -52.30 -24.53 44.58
N ARG A 192 -53.31 -24.70 43.72
CA ARG A 192 -53.23 -24.45 42.27
C ARG A 192 -53.84 -23.09 41.88
N TYR A 193 -53.37 -22.53 40.78
CA TYR A 193 -53.92 -21.33 40.16
C TYR A 193 -55.42 -21.50 39.81
N GLY A 194 -56.22 -20.44 39.98
CA GLY A 194 -57.63 -20.40 39.61
C GLY A 194 -58.62 -20.27 40.80
N THR A 195 -59.90 -20.54 40.55
CA THR A 195 -60.96 -20.39 41.57
C THR A 195 -60.91 -21.47 42.64
N ARG A 196 -60.77 -21.10 43.91
CA ARG A 196 -60.76 -22.02 45.06
C ARG A 196 -61.32 -21.35 46.32
N ILE A 197 -61.45 -22.11 47.40
CA ILE A 197 -61.87 -21.58 48.70
C ILE A 197 -60.69 -20.82 49.31
N ASP A 198 -60.87 -19.55 49.58
CA ASP A 198 -59.86 -18.68 50.16
C ASP A 198 -59.64 -19.05 51.65
N PRO A 199 -58.38 -19.30 52.07
CA PRO A 199 -58.09 -19.78 53.42
C PRO A 199 -58.30 -18.73 54.52
N PHE A 200 -58.39 -17.45 54.18
CA PHE A 200 -58.59 -16.36 55.15
C PHE A 200 -60.08 -16.01 55.34
N SER A 201 -60.86 -16.05 54.26
CA SER A 201 -62.27 -15.64 54.24
C SER A 201 -63.27 -16.80 54.16
N GLY A 202 -62.83 -18.01 53.78
CA GLY A 202 -63.66 -19.21 53.64
C GLY A 202 -64.62 -19.19 52.45
N LYS A 203 -64.52 -18.20 51.55
CA LYS A 203 -65.39 -18.04 50.37
C LYS A 203 -64.65 -18.43 49.09
N LYS A 204 -65.39 -18.74 48.01
CA LYS A 204 -64.78 -18.93 46.68
C LYS A 204 -64.20 -17.60 46.18
N ALA A 205 -62.90 -17.58 45.90
CA ALA A 205 -62.19 -16.46 45.31
C ALA A 205 -61.29 -16.94 44.16
N TRP A 206 -60.92 -16.02 43.26
CA TRP A 206 -59.93 -16.26 42.23
C TRP A 206 -58.53 -16.04 42.80
N HIS A 207 -57.62 -17.01 42.62
CA HIS A 207 -56.24 -16.90 43.08
C HIS A 207 -55.28 -16.92 41.88
N GLU A 208 -54.49 -15.85 41.78
CA GLU A 208 -53.53 -15.62 40.69
C GLU A 208 -52.17 -16.30 40.90
N GLY A 209 -52.03 -17.07 41.98
CA GLY A 209 -50.78 -17.71 42.39
C GLY A 209 -50.90 -19.22 42.61
N VAL A 210 -49.75 -19.87 42.58
CA VAL A 210 -49.57 -21.26 43.00
C VAL A 210 -48.78 -21.29 44.31
N ASP A 211 -49.20 -22.14 45.23
CA ASP A 211 -48.51 -22.30 46.52
C ASP A 211 -47.83 -23.67 46.56
N PHE A 212 -46.61 -23.68 47.08
CA PHE A 212 -45.83 -24.89 47.29
C PHE A 212 -45.54 -25.07 48.78
N ALA A 213 -45.86 -26.25 49.31
CA ALA A 213 -45.53 -26.63 50.68
C ALA A 213 -44.27 -27.50 50.71
N GLY A 214 -43.40 -27.21 51.67
CA GLY A 214 -42.16 -27.95 51.91
C GLY A 214 -41.89 -28.03 53.41
N ARG A 215 -40.80 -28.71 53.78
CA ARG A 215 -40.32 -28.73 55.17
C ARG A 215 -39.88 -27.33 55.59
N GLU A 216 -40.05 -27.01 56.87
CA GLU A 216 -39.52 -25.77 57.44
C GLU A 216 -38.00 -25.70 57.23
N GLY A 217 -37.52 -24.57 56.71
CA GLY A 217 -36.11 -24.38 56.32
C GLY A 217 -35.71 -25.00 54.97
N ALA A 218 -36.65 -25.48 54.15
CA ALA A 218 -36.34 -25.98 52.82
C ALA A 218 -35.82 -24.86 51.89
N ASP A 219 -34.79 -25.19 51.12
CA ASP A 219 -34.13 -24.28 50.18
C ASP A 219 -35.07 -23.84 49.05
N LYS A 220 -35.10 -22.53 48.82
CA LYS A 220 -35.81 -21.90 47.69
C LYS A 220 -34.81 -21.63 46.58
N ILE A 221 -35.23 -21.88 45.33
CA ILE A 221 -34.43 -21.51 44.15
C ILE A 221 -34.82 -20.07 43.81
N SER A 222 -33.86 -19.16 43.90
CA SER A 222 -34.01 -17.74 43.51
C SER A 222 -33.68 -17.57 42.04
#